data_AF-A0A965X205-F1
#
_entry.id   AF-A0A965X205-F1
#
_cell.length_a   1.000
_cell.length_b   1.000
_cell.length_c   1.000
_cell.angle_alpha   90.00
_cell.angle_beta   90.00
_cell.angle_gamma   90.00
#
_symmetry.space_group_name_H-M   'P 1'
#
loop_
_entity.id
_entity.type
_entity.pdbx_description
1 polymer ?
#
loop_
_entity_poly.entity_id
_entity_poly.type
_entity_poly.pdbx_seq_one_letter_code
_entity_poly.pdbx_strand_id
1 'polypeptide(L)'
;MWSTSELVAQELIDIGLANYRESMTVPDGYKVVVKFAKGSVFSTWKSFKTYMSLLPDSKETLDDNLTFLNTEVTLKSYASKRLPYALQAGDISAYDEIIGTLYDEEERTKIEWAIGSVISGDSKKIQKFLVLFGDAGTGKSTILNIIEQLFADYTSTFDAKSLTSSSATFSMESFKSNPLVCIQHDGDLSRIEDNTKMNSIVSHELMSINEKYKSSYSARINAMLFLATNRPVKITDAKSGIIRRLIDVHPSGRTLKPSRYFSLVDKVQFELGAIAYHCLRRYISLGKNYYANYKPLDMIGKTDVFYNFVEDSYSIFKAEDGTTLAQAYTMYKEYCERASLEYKMPMYKFREELKDYFNEFLEESRTDGKHLRKVYLGFRADRFSTSNLVEVKEDPPALTLTYTKSILDEVLADCPAQYGNDAETPNYKWENVKSKLRDIDTSKLHYVQPPLNHIVIDFDLKDADGNKSSEQNLVAASKWPATYAEFSKGGNGIHLHYIYDGDATRLSSIFEPGIEV
;
A
#
# COMPACT_ATOMS: atom_id res chain seq x y z
N MET A 1 -24.64 -7.30 -29.62
CA MET A 1 -23.18 -7.27 -29.43
C MET A 1 -22.51 -7.38 -30.78
N TRP A 2 -21.28 -6.88 -30.89
CA TRP A 2 -20.45 -7.05 -32.07
C TRP A 2 -19.94 -8.49 -32.16
N SER A 3 -19.62 -8.96 -33.37
CA SER A 3 -18.93 -10.23 -33.59
C SER A 3 -17.66 -9.97 -34.39
N THR A 4 -16.56 -10.60 -33.98
CA THR A 4 -15.28 -10.57 -34.70
C THR A 4 -15.16 -11.72 -35.72
N SER A 5 -16.17 -12.59 -35.82
CA SER A 5 -16.15 -13.72 -36.73
C SER A 5 -16.57 -13.31 -38.14
N GLU A 6 -15.66 -13.47 -39.10
CA GLU A 6 -15.96 -13.29 -40.54
C GLU A 6 -17.11 -14.21 -41.01
N LEU A 7 -17.25 -15.40 -40.42
CA LEU A 7 -18.31 -16.34 -40.78
C LEU A 7 -19.69 -15.82 -40.34
N VAL A 8 -19.77 -15.23 -39.14
CA VAL A 8 -21.02 -14.61 -38.66
C VAL A 8 -21.40 -13.44 -39.55
N ALA A 9 -20.43 -12.64 -40.02
CA ALA A 9 -20.69 -11.57 -40.97
C ALA A 9 -21.27 -12.09 -42.30
N GLN A 10 -20.71 -13.18 -42.85
CA GLN A 10 -21.26 -13.84 -44.05
C GLN A 10 -22.70 -14.29 -43.85
N GLU A 11 -22.98 -14.96 -42.73
CA GLU A 11 -24.31 -15.50 -42.42
C GLU A 11 -25.35 -14.38 -42.30
N LEU A 12 -25.03 -13.29 -41.61
CA LEU A 12 -25.93 -12.14 -41.47
C LEU A 12 -26.22 -11.45 -42.82
N ILE A 13 -25.20 -11.31 -43.67
CA ILE A 13 -25.37 -10.76 -45.03
C ILE A 13 -26.31 -11.66 -45.84
N ASP A 14 -26.11 -12.97 -45.80
CA ASP A 14 -26.91 -13.92 -46.56
C ASP A 14 -28.36 -13.98 -46.10
N ILE A 15 -28.60 -13.90 -44.79
CA ILE A 15 -29.94 -13.76 -44.21
C ILE A 15 -30.60 -12.47 -44.71
N GLY A 16 -29.88 -11.34 -44.69
CA GLY A 16 -30.39 -10.07 -45.19
C GLY A 16 -30.76 -10.12 -46.68
N LEU A 17 -29.92 -10.75 -47.50
CA LEU A 17 -30.16 -10.95 -48.93
C LEU A 17 -31.37 -11.86 -49.20
N ALA A 18 -31.54 -12.93 -48.42
CA ALA A 18 -32.69 -13.82 -48.50
C ALA A 18 -33.99 -13.07 -48.15
N ASN A 19 -34.02 -12.36 -47.03
CA ASN A 19 -35.16 -11.57 -46.60
C ASN A 19 -35.54 -10.49 -47.63
N TYR A 20 -34.55 -9.79 -48.18
CA TYR A 20 -34.78 -8.80 -49.24
C TYR A 20 -35.39 -9.45 -50.49
N ARG A 21 -34.86 -10.61 -50.91
CA ARG A 21 -35.40 -11.37 -52.03
C ARG A 21 -36.85 -11.79 -51.82
N GLU A 22 -37.21 -12.24 -50.62
CA GLU A 22 -38.58 -12.64 -50.27
C GLU A 22 -39.54 -11.45 -50.26
N SER A 23 -39.09 -10.28 -49.79
CA SER A 23 -39.90 -9.05 -49.78
C SER A 23 -40.14 -8.43 -51.15
N MET A 24 -39.39 -8.87 -52.17
CA MET A 24 -39.42 -8.24 -53.51
C MET A 24 -40.49 -8.86 -54.40
N THR A 25 -41.35 -8.02 -54.97
CA THR A 25 -42.25 -8.44 -56.06
C THR A 25 -41.45 -8.53 -57.36
N VAL A 26 -41.41 -9.71 -57.96
CA VAL A 26 -40.67 -9.94 -59.21
C VAL A 26 -41.62 -9.73 -60.38
N PRO A 27 -41.33 -8.83 -61.33
CA PRO A 27 -42.15 -8.65 -62.52
C PRO A 27 -42.22 -9.94 -63.36
N ASP A 28 -43.36 -10.16 -64.00
CA ASP A 28 -43.57 -11.33 -64.86
C ASP A 28 -42.50 -11.40 -65.97
N GLY A 29 -41.94 -12.59 -66.15
CA GLY A 29 -40.88 -12.86 -67.14
C GLY A 29 -39.45 -12.65 -66.63
N TYR A 30 -39.23 -12.13 -65.42
CA TYR A 30 -37.89 -11.94 -64.85
C TYR A 30 -37.50 -13.04 -63.86
N LYS A 31 -36.25 -13.50 -63.92
CA LYS A 31 -35.66 -14.41 -62.93
C LYS A 31 -34.63 -13.67 -62.09
N VAL A 32 -34.86 -13.65 -60.77
CA VAL A 32 -33.95 -13.02 -59.81
C VAL A 32 -33.05 -14.10 -59.21
N VAL A 33 -31.74 -13.89 -59.30
CA VAL A 33 -30.73 -14.78 -58.69
C VAL A 33 -30.03 -14.02 -57.57
N VAL A 34 -30.09 -14.57 -56.36
CA VAL A 34 -29.39 -14.01 -55.19
C VAL A 34 -27.93 -14.46 -55.22
N LYS A 35 -27.01 -13.51 -55.10
CA LYS A 35 -25.57 -13.79 -54.97
C LYS A 35 -25.21 -13.79 -53.50
N PHE A 36 -25.30 -14.97 -52.88
CA PHE A 36 -24.90 -15.16 -51.50
C PHE A 36 -23.39 -14.99 -51.31
N ALA A 37 -23.00 -14.45 -50.17
CA ALA A 37 -21.63 -14.37 -49.67
C ALA A 37 -21.06 -15.78 -49.43
N LYS A 38 -21.87 -16.70 -48.89
CA LYS A 38 -21.50 -18.11 -48.73
C LYS A 38 -21.61 -18.84 -50.07
N GLY A 39 -20.46 -19.32 -50.57
CA GLY A 39 -20.37 -20.14 -51.78
C GLY A 39 -19.31 -19.67 -52.77
N SER A 40 -18.72 -20.62 -53.49
CA SER A 40 -17.63 -20.37 -54.45
C SER A 40 -18.08 -19.85 -55.81
N VAL A 41 -19.39 -19.92 -56.12
CA VAL A 41 -19.93 -19.69 -57.46
C VAL A 41 -19.75 -18.25 -57.95
N PHE A 42 -19.89 -17.27 -57.07
CA PHE A 42 -19.87 -15.85 -57.45
C PHE A 42 -18.71 -15.04 -56.87
N SER A 43 -17.73 -15.70 -56.22
CA SER A 43 -16.56 -15.09 -55.55
C SER A 43 -16.88 -13.85 -54.69
N THR A 44 -18.13 -13.70 -54.25
CA THR A 44 -18.69 -12.44 -53.73
C THR A 44 -18.03 -12.03 -52.42
N TRP A 45 -17.74 -13.00 -51.55
CA TRP A 45 -16.96 -12.74 -50.33
C TRP A 45 -15.54 -12.26 -50.62
N LYS A 46 -14.88 -12.80 -51.66
CA LYS A 46 -13.52 -12.36 -52.05
C LYS A 46 -13.56 -10.90 -52.52
N SER A 47 -14.52 -10.55 -53.38
CA SER A 47 -14.72 -9.17 -53.84
C SER A 47 -15.06 -8.22 -52.69
N PHE A 48 -15.90 -8.64 -51.74
CA PHE A 48 -16.20 -7.88 -50.54
C PHE A 48 -14.96 -7.62 -49.70
N LYS A 49 -14.13 -8.64 -49.43
CA LYS A 49 -12.87 -8.47 -48.70
C LYS A 49 -11.88 -7.55 -49.43
N THR A 50 -11.79 -7.65 -50.75
CA THR A 50 -10.99 -6.71 -51.55
C THR A 50 -11.52 -5.29 -51.42
N TYR A 51 -12.83 -5.07 -51.49
CA TYR A 51 -13.42 -3.75 -51.29
C TYR A 51 -13.15 -3.22 -49.87
N MET A 52 -13.33 -4.04 -48.84
CA MET A 52 -12.99 -3.68 -47.45
C MET A 52 -11.51 -3.29 -47.30
N SER A 53 -10.60 -3.96 -47.99
CA SER A 53 -9.17 -3.60 -47.96
C SER A 53 -8.82 -2.27 -48.63
N LEU A 54 -9.75 -1.71 -49.42
CA LEU A 54 -9.61 -0.40 -50.08
C LEU A 54 -10.27 0.74 -49.31
N LEU A 55 -11.09 0.42 -48.29
CA LEU A 55 -11.72 1.43 -47.47
C LEU A 55 -10.72 2.07 -46.50
N PRO A 56 -10.88 3.37 -46.17
CA PRO A 56 -10.09 3.99 -45.12
C PRO A 56 -10.41 3.35 -43.75
N ASP A 57 -9.38 3.17 -42.93
CA ASP A 57 -9.53 2.64 -41.58
C ASP A 57 -10.48 3.52 -40.74
N SER A 58 -11.62 2.96 -40.32
CA SER A 58 -12.44 3.50 -39.25
C SER A 58 -12.06 2.79 -37.95
N LYS A 59 -11.44 3.51 -37.02
CA LYS A 59 -10.82 2.94 -35.82
C LYS A 59 -11.69 3.15 -34.60
N GLU A 60 -12.73 2.33 -34.45
CA GLU A 60 -13.41 2.16 -33.16
C GLU A 60 -12.90 0.88 -32.53
N THR A 61 -12.34 0.99 -31.32
CA THR A 61 -11.75 -0.15 -30.62
C THR A 61 -12.84 -0.94 -29.93
N LEU A 62 -12.96 -2.23 -30.26
CA LEU A 62 -13.88 -3.13 -29.57
C LEU A 62 -13.38 -3.43 -28.15
N ASP A 63 -14.34 -3.67 -27.25
CA ASP A 63 -14.09 -4.17 -25.89
C ASP A 63 -13.20 -3.25 -25.03
N ASP A 64 -13.19 -1.94 -25.31
CA ASP A 64 -12.42 -0.98 -24.52
C ASP A 64 -12.93 -0.88 -23.07
N ASN A 65 -14.20 -1.24 -22.81
CA ASN A 65 -14.76 -1.30 -21.45
C ASN A 65 -15.29 -2.71 -21.13
N LEU A 66 -15.25 -3.07 -19.84
CA LEU A 66 -15.86 -4.30 -19.36
C LEU A 66 -17.37 -4.27 -19.54
N THR A 67 -17.92 -5.38 -20.01
CA THR A 67 -19.36 -5.59 -20.13
C THR A 67 -19.77 -6.72 -19.20
N PHE A 68 -20.48 -6.39 -18.13
CA PHE A 68 -21.01 -7.37 -17.17
C PHE A 68 -22.32 -7.97 -17.67
N LEU A 69 -22.77 -9.06 -17.04
CA LEU A 69 -24.01 -9.74 -17.41
C LEU A 69 -25.23 -8.80 -17.34
N ASN A 70 -25.25 -7.91 -16.33
CA ASN A 70 -26.29 -6.92 -16.10
C ASN A 70 -26.06 -5.58 -16.82
N THR A 71 -25.05 -5.46 -17.68
CA THR A 71 -24.81 -4.25 -18.48
C THR A 71 -25.70 -4.24 -19.72
N GLU A 72 -26.48 -3.18 -19.90
CA GLU A 72 -27.22 -2.95 -21.15
C GLU A 72 -26.24 -2.67 -22.29
N VAL A 73 -26.41 -3.38 -23.42
CA VAL A 73 -25.50 -3.26 -24.57
C VAL A 73 -26.26 -2.80 -25.79
N THR A 74 -25.75 -1.74 -26.41
CA THR A 74 -26.20 -1.23 -27.71
C THR A 74 -25.09 -1.41 -28.74
N LEU A 75 -25.39 -1.15 -30.02
CA LEU A 75 -24.34 -1.15 -31.06
C LEU A 75 -23.26 -0.09 -30.80
N LYS A 76 -23.61 1.04 -30.16
CA LYS A 76 -22.66 2.10 -29.80
C LYS A 76 -21.74 1.72 -28.61
N SER A 77 -22.03 0.62 -27.93
CA SER A 77 -21.20 0.13 -26.83
C SER A 77 -19.92 -0.57 -27.30
N TYR A 78 -19.81 -0.91 -28.60
CA TYR A 78 -18.66 -1.60 -29.19
C TYR A 78 -18.20 -2.86 -28.43
N ALA A 79 -19.14 -3.50 -27.72
CA ALA A 79 -18.89 -4.71 -26.94
C ALA A 79 -19.07 -5.96 -27.81
N SER A 80 -18.02 -6.78 -27.87
CA SER A 80 -18.02 -8.11 -28.48
C SER A 80 -17.93 -9.23 -27.43
N LYS A 81 -17.48 -8.90 -26.21
CA LYS A 81 -17.35 -9.80 -25.07
C LYS A 81 -18.35 -9.44 -23.96
N ARG A 82 -18.64 -10.41 -23.09
CA ARG A 82 -19.47 -10.22 -21.89
C ARG A 82 -19.05 -11.19 -20.79
N LEU A 83 -18.84 -10.66 -19.59
CA LEU A 83 -18.52 -11.45 -18.41
C LEU A 83 -19.75 -12.27 -17.97
N PRO A 84 -19.56 -13.49 -17.43
CA PRO A 84 -20.65 -14.41 -17.10
C PRO A 84 -21.39 -14.06 -15.81
N TYR A 85 -21.00 -12.99 -15.11
CA TYR A 85 -21.55 -12.58 -13.83
C TYR A 85 -21.99 -11.10 -13.84
N ALA A 86 -22.92 -10.76 -12.95
CA ALA A 86 -23.40 -9.40 -12.75
C ALA A 86 -22.50 -8.64 -11.77
N LEU A 87 -22.27 -7.36 -12.01
CA LEU A 87 -21.59 -6.48 -11.05
C LEU A 87 -22.59 -6.04 -9.98
N GLN A 88 -22.55 -6.65 -8.80
CA GLN A 88 -23.47 -6.38 -7.70
C GLN A 88 -22.87 -6.80 -6.35
N ALA A 89 -23.40 -6.24 -5.26
CA ALA A 89 -23.02 -6.67 -3.91
C ALA A 89 -23.44 -8.13 -3.65
N GLY A 90 -22.68 -8.84 -2.82
CA GLY A 90 -22.94 -10.23 -2.45
C GLY A 90 -21.94 -10.76 -1.43
N ASP A 91 -21.96 -12.07 -1.18
CA ASP A 91 -21.00 -12.73 -0.31
C ASP A 91 -19.62 -12.84 -0.99
N ILE A 92 -18.57 -12.58 -0.22
CA ILE A 92 -17.16 -12.72 -0.62
C ILE A 92 -16.38 -13.56 0.40
N SER A 93 -17.07 -14.33 1.26
CA SER A 93 -16.45 -15.02 2.38
C SER A 93 -15.29 -15.94 1.97
N ALA A 94 -15.39 -16.62 0.83
CA ALA A 94 -14.30 -17.48 0.37
C ALA A 94 -13.10 -16.66 -0.12
N TYR A 95 -13.35 -15.60 -0.89
CA TYR A 95 -12.30 -14.66 -1.30
C TYR A 95 -11.64 -13.99 -0.10
N ASP A 96 -12.42 -13.52 0.88
CA ASP A 96 -11.97 -12.81 2.07
C ASP A 96 -11.05 -13.68 2.93
N GLU A 97 -11.39 -14.96 3.09
CA GLU A 97 -10.55 -15.94 3.79
C GLU A 97 -9.25 -16.23 3.03
N ILE A 98 -9.31 -16.40 1.70
CA ILE A 98 -8.12 -16.61 0.87
C ILE A 98 -7.19 -15.40 0.96
N ILE A 99 -7.68 -14.22 0.61
CA ILE A 99 -6.83 -13.03 0.50
C ILE A 99 -6.34 -12.54 1.87
N GLY A 100 -7.19 -12.57 2.90
CA GLY A 100 -6.82 -12.18 4.26
C GLY A 100 -5.86 -13.16 4.93
N THR A 101 -5.87 -14.44 4.52
CA THR A 101 -4.82 -15.37 4.95
C THR A 101 -3.52 -15.07 4.22
N LEU A 102 -3.54 -14.99 2.89
CA LEU A 102 -2.34 -14.91 2.06
C LEU A 102 -1.64 -13.55 2.12
N TYR A 103 -2.37 -12.45 2.34
CA TYR A 103 -1.85 -11.08 2.33
C TYR A 103 -2.32 -10.33 3.57
N ASP A 104 -1.46 -9.47 4.11
CA ASP A 104 -1.85 -8.52 5.15
C ASP A 104 -2.70 -7.38 4.53
N GLU A 105 -3.44 -6.65 5.37
CA GLU A 105 -4.45 -5.67 4.92
C GLU A 105 -3.88 -4.59 3.98
N GLU A 106 -2.65 -4.14 4.22
CA GLU A 106 -1.98 -3.16 3.35
C GLU A 106 -1.70 -3.74 1.95
N GLU A 107 -1.21 -4.97 1.88
CA GLU A 107 -0.86 -5.68 0.66
C GLU A 107 -2.11 -6.10 -0.13
N ARG A 108 -3.12 -6.58 0.60
CA ARG A 108 -4.46 -6.82 0.09
C ARG A 108 -5.06 -5.57 -0.55
N THR A 109 -4.93 -4.41 0.11
CA THR A 109 -5.48 -3.15 -0.40
C THR A 109 -4.87 -2.76 -1.76
N LYS A 110 -3.57 -3.02 -1.97
CA LYS A 110 -2.92 -2.80 -3.28
C LYS A 110 -3.56 -3.65 -4.38
N ILE A 111 -3.82 -4.94 -4.09
CA ILE A 111 -4.45 -5.87 -5.02
C ILE A 111 -5.88 -5.41 -5.36
N GLU A 112 -6.71 -5.17 -4.35
CA GLU A 112 -8.11 -4.79 -4.52
C GLU A 112 -8.26 -3.45 -5.25
N TRP A 113 -7.38 -2.48 -4.95
CA TRP A 113 -7.33 -1.21 -5.67
C TRP A 113 -6.98 -1.40 -7.14
N ALA A 114 -5.99 -2.25 -7.45
CA ALA A 114 -5.60 -2.52 -8.83
C ALA A 114 -6.74 -3.17 -9.62
N ILE A 115 -7.41 -4.18 -9.06
CA ILE A 115 -8.59 -4.83 -9.66
C ILE A 115 -9.71 -3.81 -9.84
N GLY A 116 -10.03 -3.02 -8.81
CA GLY A 116 -11.08 -2.01 -8.87
C GLY A 116 -10.82 -0.93 -9.91
N SER A 117 -9.56 -0.57 -10.16
CA SER A 117 -9.19 0.40 -11.19
C SER A 117 -9.45 -0.08 -12.62
N VAL A 118 -9.33 -1.40 -12.87
CA VAL A 118 -9.69 -2.01 -14.16
C VAL A 118 -11.21 -2.04 -14.30
N ILE A 119 -11.91 -2.39 -13.23
CA ILE A 119 -13.38 -2.44 -13.21
C ILE A 119 -14.00 -1.06 -13.45
N SER A 120 -13.43 0.01 -12.91
CA SER A 120 -13.88 1.38 -13.16
C SER A 120 -13.56 1.87 -14.58
N GLY A 121 -12.62 1.22 -15.27
CA GLY A 121 -12.09 1.65 -16.56
C GLY A 121 -11.03 2.76 -16.48
N ASP A 122 -10.66 3.21 -15.27
CA ASP A 122 -9.63 4.23 -15.07
C ASP A 122 -8.21 3.69 -15.23
N SER A 123 -8.01 2.36 -15.19
CA SER A 123 -6.72 1.71 -15.42
C SER A 123 -6.01 2.21 -16.68
N LYS A 124 -6.76 2.52 -17.74
CA LYS A 124 -6.27 3.05 -19.04
C LYS A 124 -5.61 4.43 -18.96
N LYS A 125 -5.73 5.10 -17.81
CA LYS A 125 -5.12 6.41 -17.51
C LYS A 125 -4.12 6.31 -16.37
N ILE A 126 -4.06 5.18 -15.68
CA ILE A 126 -3.21 4.96 -14.51
C ILE A 126 -1.91 4.31 -15.00
N GLN A 127 -0.81 5.05 -14.88
CA GLN A 127 0.51 4.53 -15.22
C GLN A 127 1.10 3.72 -14.07
N LYS A 128 0.43 2.65 -13.66
CA LYS A 128 0.90 1.73 -12.62
C LYS A 128 0.77 0.28 -13.07
N PHE A 129 1.59 -0.58 -12.49
CA PHE A 129 1.47 -2.02 -12.64
C PHE A 129 1.78 -2.73 -11.33
N LEU A 130 1.23 -3.93 -11.16
CA LEU A 130 1.32 -4.69 -9.92
C LEU A 130 2.34 -5.83 -10.06
N VAL A 131 3.24 -5.96 -9.08
CA VAL A 131 4.20 -7.06 -8.99
C VAL A 131 4.03 -7.80 -7.67
N LEU A 132 3.54 -9.04 -7.74
CA LEU A 132 3.52 -9.97 -6.62
C LEU A 132 4.92 -10.56 -6.45
N PHE A 133 5.60 -10.22 -5.35
CA PHE A 133 6.96 -10.63 -5.07
C PHE A 133 7.03 -11.41 -3.74
N GLY A 134 7.64 -12.59 -3.78
CA GLY A 134 7.85 -13.44 -2.61
C GLY A 134 8.24 -14.86 -3.01
N ASP A 135 8.40 -15.75 -2.04
CA ASP A 135 8.85 -17.12 -2.29
C ASP A 135 7.83 -17.99 -3.04
N ALA A 136 8.27 -19.10 -3.62
CA ALA A 136 7.38 -20.07 -4.24
C ALA A 136 6.39 -20.66 -3.21
N GLY A 137 5.15 -20.93 -3.63
CA GLY A 137 4.12 -21.52 -2.76
C GLY A 137 3.40 -20.55 -1.81
N THR A 138 3.68 -19.24 -1.90
CA THR A 138 3.09 -18.20 -1.03
C THR A 138 1.72 -17.67 -1.50
N GLY A 139 1.10 -18.31 -2.52
CA GLY A 139 -0.24 -17.93 -3.00
C GLY A 139 -0.30 -16.87 -4.11
N LYS A 140 0.84 -16.44 -4.67
CA LYS A 140 0.87 -15.50 -5.82
C LYS A 140 0.03 -15.98 -7.01
N SER A 141 0.24 -17.24 -7.42
CA SER A 141 -0.51 -17.82 -8.54
C SER A 141 -2.00 -17.93 -8.25
N THR A 142 -2.39 -18.14 -6.98
CA THR A 142 -3.80 -18.16 -6.58
C THR A 142 -4.47 -16.84 -6.89
N ILE A 143 -3.88 -15.71 -6.50
CA ILE A 143 -4.45 -14.39 -6.77
C ILE A 143 -4.48 -14.09 -8.27
N LEU A 144 -3.40 -14.42 -9.00
CA LEU A 144 -3.40 -14.25 -10.46
C LEU A 144 -4.51 -15.05 -11.14
N ASN A 145 -4.77 -16.28 -10.71
CA ASN A 145 -5.87 -17.10 -11.24
C ASN A 145 -7.24 -16.51 -10.90
N ILE A 146 -7.40 -15.85 -9.75
CA ILE A 146 -8.65 -15.15 -9.40
C ILE A 146 -8.83 -13.92 -10.30
N ILE A 147 -7.76 -13.16 -10.53
CA ILE A 147 -7.76 -12.02 -11.46
C ILE A 147 -8.10 -12.49 -12.88
N GLU A 148 -7.53 -13.60 -13.34
CA GLU A 148 -7.85 -14.21 -14.62
C GLU A 148 -9.34 -14.58 -14.72
N GLN A 149 -9.92 -15.17 -13.67
CA GLN A 149 -11.35 -15.49 -13.64
C GLN A 149 -12.25 -14.24 -13.61
N LEU A 150 -11.83 -13.18 -12.90
CA LEU A 150 -12.57 -11.92 -12.85
C LEU A 150 -12.67 -11.27 -14.24
N PHE A 151 -11.61 -11.30 -15.03
CA PHE A 151 -11.56 -10.58 -16.31
C PHE A 151 -11.70 -11.48 -17.55
N ALA A 152 -11.59 -12.81 -17.41
CA ALA A 152 -11.81 -13.81 -18.45
C ALA A 152 -11.24 -13.40 -19.83
N ASP A 153 -12.09 -13.23 -20.85
CA ASP A 153 -11.70 -12.88 -22.22
C ASP A 153 -11.08 -11.48 -22.38
N TYR A 154 -11.08 -10.66 -21.33
CA TYR A 154 -10.35 -9.39 -21.28
C TYR A 154 -8.90 -9.55 -20.81
N THR A 155 -8.47 -10.77 -20.51
CA THR A 155 -7.09 -11.07 -20.13
C THR A 155 -6.23 -11.53 -21.30
N SER A 156 -4.91 -11.36 -21.17
CA SER A 156 -3.93 -11.95 -22.06
C SER A 156 -2.64 -12.26 -21.31
N THR A 157 -1.98 -13.36 -21.66
CA THR A 157 -0.66 -13.69 -21.12
C THR A 157 0.44 -13.04 -21.94
N PHE A 158 1.49 -12.55 -21.28
CA PHE A 158 2.67 -12.01 -21.96
C PHE A 158 3.95 -12.50 -21.29
N ASP A 159 5.06 -12.41 -22.03
CA ASP A 159 6.39 -12.67 -21.49
C ASP A 159 7.21 -11.39 -21.47
N ALA A 160 7.41 -10.81 -20.29
CA ALA A 160 8.22 -9.61 -20.10
C ALA A 160 9.63 -9.74 -20.70
N LYS A 161 10.25 -10.92 -20.67
CA LYS A 161 11.59 -11.13 -21.24
C LYS A 161 11.59 -10.95 -22.76
N SER A 162 10.55 -11.47 -23.42
CA SER A 162 10.37 -11.25 -24.85
C SER A 162 10.12 -9.76 -25.17
N LEU A 163 9.39 -9.04 -24.32
CA LEU A 163 9.12 -7.61 -24.51
C LEU A 163 10.40 -6.79 -24.43
N THR A 164 11.36 -7.19 -23.60
CA THR A 164 12.59 -6.42 -23.36
C THR A 164 13.70 -6.77 -24.35
N SER A 165 13.52 -7.83 -25.15
CA SER A 165 14.45 -8.17 -26.22
C SER A 165 14.22 -7.30 -27.47
N SER A 166 15.30 -6.80 -28.05
CA SER A 166 15.28 -6.04 -29.31
C SER A 166 14.94 -6.91 -30.52
N SER A 167 15.13 -8.24 -30.42
CA SER A 167 14.91 -9.22 -31.49
C SER A 167 13.49 -9.79 -31.57
N ALA A 168 12.64 -9.61 -30.56
CA ALA A 168 11.28 -10.15 -30.58
C ALA A 168 10.29 -9.19 -31.28
N THR A 169 10.26 -9.25 -32.60
CA THR A 169 9.38 -8.43 -33.45
C THR A 169 7.88 -8.71 -33.23
N PHE A 170 7.53 -9.90 -32.72
CA PHE A 170 6.14 -10.36 -32.50
C PHE A 170 5.72 -10.38 -31.02
N SER A 171 6.54 -9.87 -30.10
CA SER A 171 6.18 -9.88 -28.66
C SER A 171 4.94 -9.05 -28.33
N MET A 172 4.52 -8.16 -29.24
CA MET A 172 3.30 -7.37 -29.12
C MET A 172 2.03 -8.13 -29.55
N GLU A 173 2.14 -9.35 -30.11
CA GLU A 173 0.98 -10.10 -30.62
C GLU A 173 -0.03 -10.43 -29.51
N SER A 174 0.43 -10.64 -28.27
CA SER A 174 -0.44 -10.87 -27.10
C SER A 174 -1.44 -9.74 -26.86
N PHE A 175 -1.21 -8.55 -27.40
CA PHE A 175 -2.06 -7.37 -27.21
C PHE A 175 -3.04 -7.12 -28.37
N LYS A 176 -3.04 -7.95 -29.41
CA LYS A 176 -3.91 -7.79 -30.59
C LYS A 176 -5.40 -7.80 -30.29
N SER A 177 -5.80 -8.50 -29.23
CA SER A 177 -7.20 -8.65 -28.80
C SER A 177 -7.68 -7.52 -27.90
N ASN A 178 -6.89 -6.45 -27.74
CA ASN A 178 -7.11 -5.35 -26.81
C ASN A 178 -7.43 -5.83 -25.38
N PRO A 179 -6.53 -6.61 -24.75
CA PRO A 179 -6.73 -7.02 -23.36
C PRO A 179 -6.74 -5.80 -22.44
N LEU A 180 -7.60 -5.82 -21.41
CA LEU A 180 -7.62 -4.82 -20.35
C LEU A 180 -6.72 -5.23 -19.18
N VAL A 181 -6.36 -6.52 -19.10
CA VAL A 181 -5.50 -7.09 -18.08
C VAL A 181 -4.47 -8.00 -18.74
N CYS A 182 -3.21 -7.83 -18.36
CA CYS A 182 -2.15 -8.70 -18.83
C CYS A 182 -1.45 -9.35 -17.64
N ILE A 183 -1.31 -10.69 -17.72
CA ILE A 183 -0.83 -11.51 -16.60
C ILE A 183 0.46 -12.22 -17.01
N GLN A 184 1.43 -12.24 -16.09
CA GLN A 184 2.60 -13.11 -16.16
C GLN A 184 2.78 -13.85 -14.83
N HIS A 185 2.62 -15.17 -14.83
CA HIS A 185 2.74 -16.00 -13.61
C HIS A 185 4.17 -16.22 -13.13
N ASP A 186 5.14 -16.21 -14.05
CA ASP A 186 6.55 -16.42 -13.74
C ASP A 186 7.39 -15.51 -14.64
N GLY A 187 7.73 -14.33 -14.13
CA GLY A 187 8.59 -13.38 -14.80
C GLY A 187 9.92 -13.23 -14.08
N ASP A 188 11.00 -13.77 -14.66
CA ASP A 188 12.35 -13.39 -14.22
C ASP A 188 12.70 -12.00 -14.75
N LEU A 189 12.25 -10.99 -14.01
CA LEU A 189 12.51 -9.58 -14.31
C LEU A 189 13.91 -9.14 -13.83
N SER A 190 14.70 -10.04 -13.23
CA SER A 190 16.04 -9.70 -12.71
C SER A 190 17.07 -9.42 -13.81
N ARG A 191 16.77 -9.82 -15.07
CA ARG A 191 17.67 -9.68 -16.22
C ARG A 191 17.19 -8.68 -17.26
N ILE A 192 16.20 -7.86 -16.92
CA ILE A 192 15.69 -6.85 -17.84
C ILE A 192 16.63 -5.64 -17.80
N GLU A 193 17.38 -5.45 -18.89
CA GLU A 193 18.28 -4.30 -19.05
C GLU A 193 17.59 -3.12 -19.74
N ASP A 194 16.75 -3.39 -20.76
CA ASP A 194 15.97 -2.37 -21.48
C ASP A 194 14.50 -2.38 -21.04
N ASN A 195 14.13 -1.36 -20.27
CA ASN A 195 12.77 -1.16 -19.75
C ASN A 195 11.89 -0.30 -20.67
N THR A 196 12.37 0.13 -21.85
CA THR A 196 11.69 1.13 -22.70
C THR A 196 10.32 0.66 -23.16
N LYS A 197 10.22 -0.56 -23.71
CA LYS A 197 8.94 -1.12 -24.17
C LYS A 197 7.95 -1.32 -23.03
N MET A 198 8.41 -1.83 -21.88
CA MET A 198 7.56 -1.99 -20.70
C MET A 198 7.06 -0.63 -20.17
N ASN A 199 7.93 0.38 -20.20
CA ASN A 199 7.55 1.76 -19.87
C ASN A 199 6.49 2.32 -20.81
N SER A 200 6.61 2.10 -22.13
CA SER A 200 5.61 2.54 -23.11
C SER A 200 4.28 1.82 -22.95
N ILE A 201 4.29 0.51 -22.63
CA ILE A 201 3.06 -0.26 -22.32
C ILE A 201 2.35 0.33 -21.11
N VAL A 202 3.05 0.47 -19.98
CA VAL A 202 2.46 0.99 -18.74
C VAL A 202 2.05 2.47 -18.87
N SER A 203 2.65 3.20 -19.82
CA SER A 203 2.29 4.60 -20.09
C SER A 203 1.13 4.74 -21.09
N HIS A 204 0.62 3.63 -21.64
CA HIS A 204 -0.41 3.60 -22.68
C HIS A 204 -0.03 4.39 -23.94
N GLU A 205 1.25 4.35 -24.30
CA GLU A 205 1.78 5.02 -25.49
C GLU A 205 1.34 4.31 -26.78
N LEU A 206 1.31 5.06 -27.88
CA LEU A 206 1.11 4.47 -29.21
C LEU A 206 2.35 3.64 -29.57
N MET A 207 2.15 2.35 -29.81
CA MET A 207 3.20 1.44 -30.21
C MET A 207 2.86 0.74 -31.51
N SER A 208 3.90 0.40 -32.28
CA SER A 208 3.78 -0.42 -33.49
C SER A 208 3.64 -1.89 -33.11
N ILE A 209 2.51 -2.49 -33.51
CA ILE A 209 2.21 -3.90 -33.36
C ILE A 209 2.45 -4.58 -34.71
N ASN A 210 3.27 -5.63 -34.71
CA ASN A 210 3.50 -6.47 -35.87
C ASN A 210 2.84 -7.83 -35.62
N GLU A 211 1.86 -8.16 -36.47
CA GLU A 211 1.23 -9.48 -36.48
C GLU A 211 1.80 -10.31 -37.63
N LYS A 212 1.91 -11.63 -37.44
CA LYS A 212 2.35 -12.53 -38.50
C LYS A 212 1.37 -12.46 -39.67
N TYR A 213 1.87 -12.24 -40.88
CA TYR A 213 1.09 -12.17 -42.12
C TYR A 213 0.11 -10.99 -42.22
N LYS A 214 0.26 -9.94 -41.39
CA LYS A 214 -0.49 -8.69 -41.50
C LYS A 214 0.44 -7.49 -41.55
N SER A 215 -0.06 -6.38 -42.08
CA SER A 215 0.65 -5.10 -42.04
C SER A 215 0.81 -4.61 -40.60
N SER A 216 1.94 -3.99 -40.32
CA SER A 216 2.18 -3.30 -39.05
C SER A 216 1.15 -2.18 -38.84
N TYR A 217 0.68 -2.01 -37.61
CA TYR A 217 -0.24 -0.93 -37.24
C TYR A 217 0.13 -0.35 -35.88
N SER A 218 -0.26 0.91 -35.66
CA SER A 218 -0.06 1.56 -34.36
C SER A 218 -1.33 1.48 -33.51
N ALA A 219 -1.18 1.04 -32.27
CA ALA A 219 -2.26 0.96 -31.28
C ALA A 219 -1.76 1.37 -29.89
N ARG A 220 -2.68 1.82 -29.02
CA ARG A 220 -2.41 2.02 -27.60
C ARG A 220 -2.72 0.73 -26.85
N ILE A 221 -1.88 0.39 -25.89
CA ILE A 221 -2.10 -0.78 -25.03
C ILE A 221 -2.70 -0.30 -23.72
N ASN A 222 -4.01 -0.52 -23.57
CA ASN A 222 -4.82 -0.05 -22.44
C ASN A 222 -4.86 -1.07 -21.28
N ALA A 223 -3.89 -1.98 -21.22
CA ALA A 223 -3.87 -3.08 -20.26
C ALA A 223 -3.20 -2.68 -18.93
N MET A 224 -3.82 -3.09 -17.81
CA MET A 224 -3.16 -3.14 -16.50
C MET A 224 -2.30 -4.40 -16.41
N LEU A 225 -1.04 -4.27 -16.02
CA LEU A 225 -0.14 -5.43 -15.92
C LEU A 225 -0.10 -5.98 -14.49
N PHE A 226 -0.21 -7.30 -14.36
CA PHE A 226 -0.03 -8.07 -13.14
C PHE A 226 1.06 -9.10 -13.35
N LEU A 227 2.12 -9.03 -12.56
CA LEU A 227 3.27 -9.92 -12.67
C LEU A 227 3.51 -10.65 -11.35
N ALA A 228 3.92 -11.91 -11.42
CA ALA A 228 4.48 -12.61 -10.28
C ALA A 228 5.94 -12.96 -10.53
N THR A 229 6.76 -12.77 -9.50
CA THR A 229 8.20 -13.09 -9.53
C THR A 229 8.65 -13.60 -8.16
N ASN A 230 9.62 -14.50 -8.17
CA ASN A 230 10.34 -14.93 -6.97
C ASN A 230 11.67 -14.19 -6.79
N ARG A 231 12.06 -13.35 -7.76
CA ARG A 231 13.28 -12.54 -7.73
C ARG A 231 12.91 -11.07 -7.74
N PRO A 232 13.64 -10.23 -7.00
CA PRO A 232 13.38 -8.81 -7.03
C PRO A 232 13.66 -8.25 -8.43
N VAL A 233 12.89 -7.24 -8.82
CA VAL A 233 12.99 -6.61 -10.14
C VAL A 233 14.28 -5.79 -10.18
N LYS A 234 15.19 -6.09 -11.12
CA LYS A 234 16.46 -5.38 -11.20
C LYS A 234 16.23 -3.92 -11.58
N ILE A 235 16.61 -3.02 -10.69
CA ILE A 235 16.56 -1.57 -10.91
C ILE A 235 17.93 -1.14 -11.42
N THR A 236 17.98 -0.61 -12.64
CA THR A 236 19.22 -0.17 -13.28
C THR A 236 19.56 1.30 -13.01
N ASP A 237 18.59 2.09 -12.55
CA ASP A 237 18.71 3.52 -12.25
C ASP A 237 17.57 3.94 -11.30
N ALA A 238 17.87 4.72 -10.26
CA ALA A 238 16.88 5.33 -9.36
C ALA A 238 15.87 6.25 -10.10
N LYS A 239 16.23 6.74 -11.30
CA LYS A 239 15.37 7.50 -12.22
C LYS A 239 14.58 6.63 -13.19
N SER A 240 14.70 5.31 -13.10
CA SER A 240 14.01 4.40 -14.00
C SER A 240 12.50 4.60 -13.90
N GLY A 241 11.89 4.94 -15.05
CA GLY A 241 10.44 5.15 -15.14
C GLY A 241 9.62 3.94 -14.69
N ILE A 242 10.23 2.75 -14.59
CA ILE A 242 9.58 1.53 -14.12
C ILE A 242 9.29 1.57 -12.61
N ILE A 243 10.18 2.17 -11.82
CA ILE A 243 10.13 2.12 -10.35
C ILE A 243 8.98 2.95 -9.80
N ARG A 244 8.78 4.13 -10.38
CA ARG A 244 7.66 5.03 -10.05
C ARG A 244 6.32 4.48 -10.52
N ARG A 245 6.32 3.43 -11.36
CA ARG A 245 5.12 2.78 -11.90
C ARG A 245 4.82 1.45 -11.19
N LEU A 246 5.81 0.86 -10.55
CA LEU A 246 5.70 -0.43 -9.88
C LEU A 246 4.98 -0.26 -8.52
N ILE A 247 4.00 -1.13 -8.28
CA ILE A 247 3.43 -1.39 -6.96
C ILE A 247 3.81 -2.82 -6.61
N ASP A 248 4.69 -3.00 -5.64
CA ASP A 248 5.09 -4.30 -5.11
C ASP A 248 4.10 -4.78 -4.06
N VAL A 249 3.77 -6.07 -4.18
CA VAL A 249 2.86 -6.75 -3.28
C VAL A 249 3.53 -7.97 -2.69
N HIS A 250 3.58 -8.02 -1.36
CA HIS A 250 4.23 -9.10 -0.62
C HIS A 250 3.20 -10.04 0.03
N PRO A 251 3.27 -11.35 -0.24
CA PRO A 251 2.52 -12.32 0.54
C PRO A 251 2.97 -12.32 2.01
N SER A 252 2.04 -12.56 2.92
CA SER A 252 2.29 -12.66 4.38
C SER A 252 3.11 -13.90 4.78
N GLY A 253 3.27 -14.87 3.87
CA GLY A 253 3.87 -16.19 4.14
C GLY A 253 2.92 -17.18 4.83
N ARG A 254 1.75 -16.73 5.31
CA ARG A 254 0.71 -17.64 5.83
C ARG A 254 0.06 -18.41 4.67
N THR A 255 -0.31 -19.65 4.93
CA THR A 255 -0.92 -20.53 3.93
C THR A 255 -2.16 -21.23 4.46
N LEU A 256 -3.04 -21.61 3.54
CA LEU A 256 -4.22 -22.40 3.83
C LEU A 256 -3.92 -23.89 3.70
N LYS A 257 -4.56 -24.71 4.54
CA LYS A 257 -4.52 -26.18 4.39
C LYS A 257 -5.06 -26.57 3.00
N PRO A 258 -4.43 -27.52 2.27
CA PRO A 258 -4.80 -27.83 0.90
C PRO A 258 -6.28 -28.12 0.67
N SER A 259 -6.92 -28.92 1.53
CA SER A 259 -8.35 -29.24 1.41
C SER A 259 -9.25 -28.02 1.55
N ARG A 260 -8.94 -27.13 2.49
CA ARG A 260 -9.67 -25.88 2.67
C ARG A 260 -9.46 -24.97 1.46
N TYR A 261 -8.21 -24.83 1.02
CA TYR A 261 -7.84 -24.05 -0.16
C TYR A 261 -8.67 -24.44 -1.39
N PHE A 262 -8.70 -25.72 -1.78
CA PHE A 262 -9.47 -26.16 -2.94
C PHE A 262 -10.97 -25.87 -2.77
N SER A 263 -11.53 -26.12 -1.58
CA SER A 263 -12.94 -25.81 -1.31
C SER A 263 -13.27 -24.32 -1.43
N LEU A 264 -12.34 -23.43 -1.09
CA LEU A 264 -12.54 -21.99 -1.20
C LEU A 264 -12.39 -21.54 -2.65
N VAL A 265 -11.40 -22.06 -3.38
CA VAL A 265 -11.20 -21.75 -4.81
C VAL A 265 -12.42 -22.14 -5.64
N ASP A 266 -13.01 -23.30 -5.37
CA ASP A 266 -14.24 -23.74 -6.06
C ASP A 266 -15.42 -22.79 -5.77
N LYS A 267 -15.48 -22.20 -4.56
CA LYS A 267 -16.52 -21.24 -4.18
C LYS A 267 -16.32 -19.86 -4.82
N VAL A 268 -15.07 -19.42 -5.00
CA VAL A 268 -14.75 -18.10 -5.57
C VAL A 268 -15.40 -17.89 -6.95
N GLN A 269 -15.58 -18.96 -7.73
CA GLN A 269 -16.27 -18.89 -9.03
C GLN A 269 -17.70 -18.34 -8.94
N PHE A 270 -18.37 -18.54 -7.80
CA PHE A 270 -19.73 -18.04 -7.55
C PHE A 270 -19.74 -16.65 -6.89
N GLU A 271 -18.58 -16.17 -6.41
CA GLU A 271 -18.43 -14.88 -5.72
C GLU A 271 -17.90 -13.78 -6.67
N LEU A 272 -17.52 -14.10 -7.91
CA LEU A 272 -16.85 -13.17 -8.85
C LEU A 272 -17.53 -11.80 -8.97
N GLY A 273 -18.86 -11.76 -9.07
CA GLY A 273 -19.62 -10.50 -9.16
C GLY A 273 -19.53 -9.65 -7.89
N ALA A 274 -19.56 -10.29 -6.72
CA ALA A 274 -19.43 -9.65 -5.42
C ALA A 274 -17.99 -9.18 -5.16
N ILE A 275 -16.99 -10.00 -5.54
CA ILE A 275 -15.57 -9.64 -5.47
C ILE A 275 -15.29 -8.41 -6.35
N ALA A 276 -15.79 -8.42 -7.59
CA ALA A 276 -15.65 -7.30 -8.51
C ALA A 276 -16.28 -6.02 -7.93
N TYR A 277 -17.48 -6.13 -7.36
CA TYR A 277 -18.15 -5.01 -6.70
C TYR A 277 -17.36 -4.50 -5.49
N HIS A 278 -16.88 -5.38 -4.62
CA HIS A 278 -16.04 -5.04 -3.46
C HIS A 278 -14.78 -4.28 -3.87
N CYS A 279 -14.02 -4.81 -4.84
CA CYS A 279 -12.81 -4.17 -5.36
C CYS A 279 -13.10 -2.79 -5.95
N LEU A 280 -14.21 -2.65 -6.71
CA LEU A 280 -14.64 -1.35 -7.24
C LEU A 280 -14.96 -0.35 -6.12
N ARG A 281 -15.68 -0.77 -5.08
CA ARG A 281 -15.99 0.08 -3.92
C ARG A 281 -14.73 0.51 -3.18
N ARG A 282 -13.79 -0.42 -2.97
CA ARG A 282 -12.49 -0.13 -2.36
C ARG A 282 -11.71 0.90 -3.18
N TYR A 283 -11.61 0.71 -4.49
CA TYR A 283 -10.97 1.66 -5.40
C TYR A 283 -11.62 3.06 -5.34
N ILE A 284 -12.96 3.14 -5.40
CA ILE A 284 -13.69 4.42 -5.31
C ILE A 284 -13.40 5.13 -3.99
N SER A 285 -13.35 4.39 -2.88
CA SER A 285 -13.11 4.95 -1.55
C SER A 285 -11.71 5.56 -1.38
N LEU A 286 -10.70 4.95 -2.00
CA LEU A 286 -9.31 5.41 -1.94
C LEU A 286 -9.01 6.47 -3.00
N GLY A 287 -9.66 6.35 -4.15
CA GLY A 287 -9.51 7.24 -5.30
C GLY A 287 -8.37 6.85 -6.26
N LYS A 288 -8.45 7.41 -7.47
CA LYS A 288 -7.53 7.12 -8.58
C LYS A 288 -6.06 7.46 -8.32
N ASN A 289 -5.79 8.42 -7.44
CA ASN A 289 -4.45 8.94 -7.19
C ASN A 289 -3.79 8.33 -5.94
N TYR A 290 -4.46 7.40 -5.26
CA TYR A 290 -4.01 6.86 -3.97
C TYR A 290 -2.56 6.36 -4.01
N TYR A 291 -2.22 5.52 -5.01
CA TYR A 291 -0.86 5.02 -5.21
C TYR A 291 -0.02 5.85 -6.20
N ALA A 292 -0.43 7.06 -6.59
CA ALA A 292 0.30 7.86 -7.59
C ALA A 292 1.76 8.08 -7.18
N ASN A 293 2.00 8.42 -5.91
CA ASN A 293 3.32 8.69 -5.34
C ASN A 293 3.96 7.48 -4.65
N TYR A 294 3.34 6.29 -4.74
CA TYR A 294 3.88 5.06 -4.15
C TYR A 294 5.27 4.73 -4.70
N LYS A 295 6.16 4.31 -3.80
CA LYS A 295 7.52 3.86 -4.12
C LYS A 295 7.80 2.53 -3.40
N PRO A 296 8.28 1.50 -4.13
CA PRO A 296 8.56 0.18 -3.57
C PRO A 296 9.92 0.16 -2.84
N LEU A 297 10.00 0.72 -1.63
CA LEU A 297 11.27 0.92 -0.90
C LEU A 297 12.01 -0.40 -0.62
N ASP A 298 11.30 -1.46 -0.24
CA ASP A 298 11.91 -2.79 0.00
C ASP A 298 12.51 -3.39 -1.29
N MET A 299 11.78 -3.30 -2.41
CA MET A 299 12.28 -3.73 -3.73
C MET A 299 13.53 -2.93 -4.15
N ILE A 300 13.56 -1.63 -3.84
CA ILE A 300 14.71 -0.74 -4.08
C ILE A 300 15.90 -1.23 -3.26
N GLY A 301 15.76 -1.38 -1.94
CA GLY A 301 16.86 -1.84 -1.08
C GLY A 301 17.41 -3.22 -1.50
N LYS A 302 16.57 -4.11 -2.02
CA LYS A 302 17.04 -5.43 -2.47
C LYS A 302 17.87 -5.41 -3.76
N THR A 303 17.83 -4.36 -4.58
CA THR A 303 18.42 -4.38 -5.92
C THR A 303 19.25 -3.16 -6.29
N ASP A 304 19.03 -2.03 -5.63
CA ASP A 304 19.71 -0.78 -5.90
C ASP A 304 20.94 -0.63 -4.99
N VAL A 305 22.11 -0.89 -5.58
CA VAL A 305 23.40 -0.78 -4.93
C VAL A 305 23.67 0.63 -4.39
N PHE A 306 23.22 1.67 -5.11
CA PHE A 306 23.45 3.04 -4.71
C PHE A 306 22.56 3.43 -3.54
N TYR A 307 21.28 3.04 -3.58
CA TYR A 307 20.38 3.20 -2.44
C TYR A 307 20.96 2.56 -1.17
N ASN A 308 21.47 1.32 -1.28
CA ASN A 308 22.07 0.60 -0.16
C ASN A 308 23.32 1.29 0.40
N PHE A 309 24.11 1.93 -0.46
CA PHE A 309 25.23 2.77 -0.02
C PHE A 309 24.73 3.97 0.81
N VAL A 310 23.70 4.68 0.32
CA VAL A 310 23.17 5.85 1.02
C VAL A 310 22.50 5.43 2.33
N GLU A 311 21.88 4.25 2.37
CA GLU A 311 21.32 3.64 3.58
C GLU A 311 22.42 3.25 4.59
N ASP A 312 23.50 2.58 4.18
CA ASP A 312 24.67 2.26 5.05
C ASP A 312 25.31 3.54 5.61
N SER A 313 25.28 4.62 4.84
CA SER A 313 25.80 5.94 5.22
C SER A 313 24.76 6.87 5.87
N TYR A 314 23.53 6.39 6.13
CA TYR A 314 22.40 7.22 6.53
C TYR A 314 22.68 8.07 7.78
N SER A 315 23.26 7.45 8.82
CA SER A 315 23.55 8.13 10.09
C SER A 315 24.52 9.30 9.92
N ILE A 316 25.49 9.17 9.02
CA ILE A 316 26.47 10.22 8.72
C ILE A 316 25.79 11.35 7.95
N PHE A 317 25.07 11.02 6.87
CA PHE A 317 24.39 12.04 6.07
C PHE A 317 23.31 12.79 6.84
N LYS A 318 22.60 12.12 7.76
CA LYS A 318 21.61 12.75 8.62
C LYS A 318 22.25 13.64 9.68
N ALA A 319 23.39 13.25 10.24
CA ALA A 319 24.06 14.04 11.28
C ALA A 319 24.75 15.29 10.70
N GLU A 320 25.38 15.17 9.53
CA GLU A 320 26.08 16.29 8.88
C GLU A 320 25.13 17.20 8.07
N ASP A 321 23.94 16.69 7.68
CA ASP A 321 22.94 17.34 6.81
C ASP A 321 23.52 17.94 5.51
N GLY A 322 24.66 17.40 5.08
CA GLY A 322 25.39 17.82 3.90
C GLY A 322 26.68 17.05 3.74
N THR A 323 27.19 17.00 2.52
CA THR A 323 28.44 16.29 2.20
C THR A 323 29.07 16.85 0.92
N THR A 324 30.37 16.62 0.70
CA THR A 324 31.00 16.95 -0.59
C THR A 324 31.04 15.74 -1.52
N LEU A 325 31.04 15.96 -2.84
CA LEU A 325 31.21 14.87 -3.82
C LEU A 325 32.48 14.05 -3.55
N ALA A 326 33.56 14.70 -3.12
CA ALA A 326 34.81 14.01 -2.82
C ALA A 326 34.68 13.06 -1.61
N GLN A 327 34.03 13.52 -0.53
CA GLN A 327 33.79 12.70 0.67
C GLN A 327 32.82 11.57 0.37
N ALA A 328 31.64 11.88 -0.18
CA ALA A 328 30.63 10.89 -0.50
C ALA A 328 31.15 9.82 -1.48
N TYR A 329 31.94 10.20 -2.49
CA TYR A 329 32.54 9.23 -3.42
C TYR A 329 33.64 8.38 -2.77
N THR A 330 34.29 8.88 -1.71
CA THR A 330 35.25 8.10 -0.94
C THR A 330 34.54 7.04 -0.09
N MET A 331 33.49 7.44 0.63
CA MET A 331 32.61 6.52 1.36
C MET A 331 32.03 5.43 0.43
N TYR A 332 31.60 5.82 -0.78
CA TYR A 332 31.09 4.86 -1.76
C TYR A 332 32.13 3.84 -2.22
N LYS A 333 33.39 4.25 -2.44
CA LYS A 333 34.46 3.30 -2.79
C LYS A 333 34.74 2.30 -1.66
N GLU A 334 34.74 2.76 -0.42
CA GLU A 334 34.92 1.92 0.77
C GLU A 334 33.74 0.94 0.94
N TYR A 335 32.52 1.41 0.72
CA TYR A 335 31.32 0.58 0.67
C TYR A 335 31.44 -0.49 -0.42
N CYS A 336 31.84 -0.13 -1.65
CA CYS A 336 32.06 -1.08 -2.74
C CYS A 336 33.07 -2.17 -2.38
N GLU A 337 34.15 -1.81 -1.67
CA GLU A 337 35.16 -2.76 -1.24
C GLU A 337 34.63 -3.71 -0.15
N ARG A 338 33.95 -3.18 0.87
CA ARG A 338 33.29 -3.97 1.92
C ARG A 338 32.24 -4.93 1.36
N ALA A 339 31.42 -4.45 0.43
CA ALA A 339 30.34 -5.22 -0.20
C ALA A 339 30.85 -6.15 -1.32
N SER A 340 32.17 -6.20 -1.58
CA SER A 340 32.78 -7.02 -2.64
C SER A 340 32.18 -6.77 -4.03
N LEU A 341 31.88 -5.51 -4.34
CA LEU A 341 31.35 -5.11 -5.63
C LEU A 341 32.46 -4.99 -6.67
N GLU A 342 32.38 -5.78 -7.74
CA GLU A 342 33.37 -5.78 -8.83
C GLU A 342 33.33 -4.49 -9.66
N TYR A 343 32.16 -3.85 -9.77
CA TYR A 343 31.97 -2.62 -10.53
C TYR A 343 31.83 -1.41 -9.60
N LYS A 344 32.66 -0.39 -9.84
CA LYS A 344 32.57 0.92 -9.19
C LYS A 344 31.98 1.93 -10.17
N MET A 345 30.89 2.57 -9.78
CA MET A 345 30.23 3.59 -10.59
C MET A 345 31.17 4.77 -10.90
N PRO A 346 31.24 5.26 -12.14
CA PRO A 346 32.00 6.46 -12.49
C PRO A 346 31.53 7.69 -11.71
N MET A 347 32.47 8.52 -11.27
CA MET A 347 32.21 9.69 -10.41
C MET A 347 31.18 10.68 -10.97
N TYR A 348 31.06 10.84 -12.29
CA TYR A 348 30.04 11.71 -12.88
C TYR A 348 28.62 11.14 -12.76
N LYS A 349 28.45 9.82 -12.88
CA LYS A 349 27.16 9.14 -12.65
C LYS A 349 26.80 9.21 -11.17
N PHE A 350 27.76 8.87 -10.30
CA PHE A 350 27.62 8.99 -8.85
C PHE A 350 27.16 10.40 -8.44
N ARG A 351 27.75 11.43 -9.04
CA ARG A 351 27.36 12.83 -8.79
C ARG A 351 25.90 13.09 -9.15
N GLU A 352 25.43 12.63 -10.31
CA GLU A 352 24.05 12.87 -10.74
C GLU A 352 23.02 12.07 -9.94
N GLU A 353 23.42 10.93 -9.40
CA GLU A 353 22.56 10.04 -8.62
C GLU A 353 22.45 10.50 -7.16
N LEU A 354 23.56 10.95 -6.55
CA LEU A 354 23.55 11.46 -5.17
C LEU A 354 22.64 12.68 -4.99
N LYS A 355 22.47 13.50 -6.03
CA LYS A 355 21.57 14.67 -6.02
C LYS A 355 20.15 14.32 -5.61
N ASP A 356 19.68 13.10 -5.91
CA ASP A 356 18.31 12.71 -5.60
C ASP A 356 18.08 12.52 -4.09
N TYR A 357 19.14 12.38 -3.30
CA TYR A 357 19.10 12.16 -1.85
C TYR A 357 19.34 13.44 -1.02
N PHE A 358 19.51 14.59 -1.68
CA PHE A 358 19.70 15.89 -1.04
C PHE A 358 18.76 16.93 -1.67
N ASN A 359 18.43 17.98 -0.94
CA ASN A 359 17.55 19.03 -1.42
C ASN A 359 18.26 19.98 -2.38
N GLU A 360 19.56 20.20 -2.17
CA GLU A 360 20.35 21.17 -2.95
C GLU A 360 21.72 20.61 -3.33
N PHE A 361 22.20 21.02 -4.52
CA PHE A 361 23.55 20.76 -5.00
C PHE A 361 24.21 22.06 -5.46
N LEU A 362 25.32 22.42 -4.83
CA LEU A 362 26.10 23.63 -5.11
C LEU A 362 27.43 23.26 -5.77
N GLU A 363 27.75 23.86 -6.92
CA GLU A 363 29.07 23.67 -7.55
C GLU A 363 30.20 24.21 -6.68
N GLU A 364 29.95 25.30 -5.95
CA GLU A 364 30.85 25.89 -4.95
C GLU A 364 30.06 26.39 -3.74
N SER A 365 30.61 26.21 -2.55
CA SER A 365 30.08 26.76 -1.30
C SER A 365 31.21 27.24 -0.40
N ARG A 366 30.90 28.19 0.48
CA ARG A 366 31.80 28.65 1.55
C ARG A 366 31.14 28.37 2.89
N THR A 367 31.74 27.46 3.64
CA THR A 367 31.33 27.11 5.01
C THR A 367 32.57 27.20 5.89
N ASP A 368 32.49 27.89 7.04
CA ASP A 368 33.62 28.11 7.97
C ASP A 368 34.94 28.59 7.32
N GLY A 369 34.85 29.48 6.34
CA GLY A 369 36.02 30.04 5.65
C GLY A 369 36.77 29.07 4.72
N LYS A 370 36.34 27.81 4.61
CA LYS A 370 36.86 26.84 3.64
C LYS A 370 36.01 26.86 2.36
N HIS A 371 36.68 26.93 1.21
CA HIS A 371 36.03 26.80 -0.09
C HIS A 371 35.81 25.32 -0.38
N LEU A 372 34.54 24.92 -0.42
CA LEU A 372 34.10 23.56 -0.69
C LEU A 372 33.51 23.52 -2.10
N ARG A 373 33.87 22.48 -2.87
CA ARG A 373 33.38 22.28 -4.24
C ARG A 373 32.43 21.10 -4.28
N LYS A 374 31.38 21.21 -5.10
CA LYS A 374 30.38 20.16 -5.37
C LYS A 374 29.77 19.63 -4.07
N VAL A 375 29.01 20.48 -3.41
CA VAL A 375 28.44 20.26 -2.08
C VAL A 375 26.97 19.88 -2.22
N TYR A 376 26.53 18.89 -1.45
CA TYR A 376 25.14 18.48 -1.30
C TYR A 376 24.64 18.94 0.06
N LEU A 377 23.41 19.48 0.13
CA LEU A 377 22.83 20.02 1.36
C LEU A 377 21.38 19.56 1.54
N GLY A 378 20.96 19.39 2.80
CA GLY A 378 19.60 19.02 3.19
C GLY A 378 19.31 17.56 2.84
N PHE A 379 19.82 16.63 3.65
CA PHE A 379 19.67 15.20 3.41
C PHE A 379 18.18 14.77 3.49
N ARG A 380 17.73 14.06 2.47
CA ARG A 380 16.34 13.64 2.30
C ARG A 380 16.03 12.35 3.06
N ALA A 381 15.93 12.47 4.38
CA ALA A 381 15.58 11.35 5.25
C ALA A 381 14.21 10.72 4.93
N ASP A 382 13.30 11.47 4.29
CA ASP A 382 11.97 11.02 3.82
C ASP A 382 12.04 9.89 2.78
N ARG A 383 13.20 9.67 2.17
CA ARG A 383 13.42 8.61 1.15
C ARG A 383 13.77 7.25 1.74
N PHE A 384 14.00 7.18 3.04
CA PHE A 384 14.35 5.95 3.74
C PHE A 384 13.17 5.54 4.62
N SER A 385 12.89 4.24 4.61
CA SER A 385 11.87 3.70 5.47
C SER A 385 12.40 3.73 6.91
N THR A 386 11.84 4.57 7.78
CA THR A 386 12.11 4.52 9.22
C THR A 386 11.48 3.30 9.90
N SER A 387 10.87 2.38 9.14
CA SER A 387 10.08 1.24 9.64
C SER A 387 10.87 0.15 10.38
N ASN A 388 12.21 0.20 10.40
CA ASN A 388 13.03 -0.67 11.25
C ASN A 388 13.68 0.07 12.43
N LEU A 389 13.39 1.35 12.62
CA LEU A 389 13.62 1.96 13.93
C LEU A 389 12.43 1.57 14.79
N VAL A 390 12.58 0.46 15.52
CA VAL A 390 11.88 0.34 16.79
C VAL A 390 12.41 1.50 17.63
N GLU A 391 11.75 2.66 17.57
CA GLU A 391 11.71 3.50 18.75
C GLU A 391 11.12 2.60 19.83
N VAL A 392 11.99 2.05 20.68
CA VAL A 392 11.56 1.51 21.96
C VAL A 392 11.10 2.75 22.74
N LYS A 393 9.91 3.24 22.43
CA LYS A 393 9.10 3.93 23.41
C LYS A 393 8.67 2.81 24.34
N GLU A 394 9.42 2.63 25.42
CA GLU A 394 8.82 2.06 26.61
C GLU A 394 7.65 2.99 26.94
N ASP A 395 6.44 2.61 26.53
CA ASP A 395 5.25 3.19 27.12
C ASP A 395 5.37 2.91 28.63
N PRO A 396 5.48 3.94 29.48
CA PRO A 396 5.52 3.70 30.91
C PRO A 396 4.25 2.92 31.28
N PRO A 397 4.35 1.91 32.14
CA PRO A 397 3.21 1.06 32.49
C PRO A 397 2.05 1.93 32.96
N ALA A 398 0.88 1.77 32.33
CA ALA A 398 -0.29 2.58 32.63
C ALA A 398 -0.69 2.44 34.13
N LEU A 399 -0.53 3.51 34.91
CA LEU A 399 -1.02 3.57 36.29
C LEU A 399 -2.55 3.52 36.26
N THR A 400 -3.12 2.41 36.72
CA THR A 400 -4.57 2.17 36.67
C THR A 400 -5.16 2.15 38.08
N LEU A 401 -6.02 3.12 38.39
CA LEU A 401 -6.68 3.27 39.69
C LEU A 401 -8.09 2.67 39.67
N THR A 402 -8.20 1.34 39.67
CA THR A 402 -9.49 0.61 39.55
C THR A 402 -10.04 0.04 40.86
N TYR A 403 -9.28 0.12 41.96
CA TYR A 403 -9.69 -0.42 43.25
C TYR A 403 -10.38 0.65 44.10
N THR A 404 -11.47 0.28 44.77
CA THR A 404 -12.30 1.19 45.59
C THR A 404 -12.03 1.11 47.09
N LYS A 405 -11.21 0.14 47.53
CA LYS A 405 -10.84 -0.04 48.93
C LYS A 405 -9.43 0.48 49.19
N SER A 406 -9.29 1.43 50.12
CA SER A 406 -8.00 1.97 50.56
C SER A 406 -7.20 0.90 51.31
N ILE A 407 -5.99 0.60 50.84
CA ILE A 407 -5.02 -0.23 51.58
C ILE A 407 -4.32 0.61 52.64
N LEU A 408 -4.27 1.94 52.46
CA LEU A 408 -3.68 2.88 53.41
C LEU A 408 -4.34 2.78 54.78
N ASP A 409 -5.65 2.54 54.82
CA ASP A 409 -6.44 2.40 56.05
C ASP A 409 -5.99 1.20 56.89
N GLU A 410 -5.47 0.15 56.25
CA GLU A 410 -4.90 -1.03 56.90
C GLU A 410 -3.44 -0.80 57.32
N VAL A 411 -2.63 -0.19 56.44
CA VAL A 411 -1.20 0.05 56.67
C VAL A 411 -0.96 1.08 57.77
N LEU A 412 -1.76 2.15 57.79
CA LEU A 412 -1.66 3.24 58.77
C LEU A 412 -2.68 3.12 59.91
N ALA A 413 -3.35 1.97 60.05
CA ALA A 413 -4.41 1.72 61.03
C ALA A 413 -4.00 2.14 62.46
N ASP A 414 -2.73 1.96 62.81
CA ASP A 414 -2.16 2.22 64.13
C ASP A 414 -1.56 3.62 64.32
N CYS A 415 -1.49 4.42 63.25
CA CYS A 415 -0.95 5.77 63.27
C CYS A 415 -1.91 6.77 63.93
N PRO A 416 -1.41 7.81 64.62
CA PRO A 416 -2.23 8.88 65.15
C PRO A 416 -3.04 9.54 64.04
N ALA A 417 -4.35 9.67 64.26
CA ALA A 417 -5.25 10.28 63.29
C ALA A 417 -6.32 11.12 63.99
N GLN A 418 -6.81 12.16 63.31
CA GLN A 418 -7.81 13.09 63.82
C GLN A 418 -8.69 13.61 62.69
N TYR A 419 -9.94 13.97 63.01
CA TYR A 419 -10.82 14.63 62.04
C TYR A 419 -10.36 16.06 61.75
N GLY A 420 -10.72 16.57 60.57
CA GLY A 420 -10.67 18.00 60.27
C GLY A 420 -11.81 18.76 60.95
N ASN A 421 -11.63 20.08 61.14
CA ASN A 421 -12.69 20.99 61.56
C ASN A 421 -13.45 21.58 60.35
N ASP A 422 -14.43 22.45 60.61
CA ASP A 422 -15.22 23.14 59.58
C ASP A 422 -14.37 24.05 58.65
N ALA A 423 -13.15 24.38 59.05
CA ALA A 423 -12.18 25.13 58.24
C ALA A 423 -11.20 24.20 57.49
N GLU A 424 -11.47 22.90 57.43
CA GLU A 424 -10.62 21.87 56.82
C GLU A 424 -9.17 21.89 57.36
N THR A 425 -9.02 22.06 58.67
CA THR A 425 -7.71 21.99 59.36
C THR A 425 -7.76 21.01 60.53
N PRO A 426 -6.61 20.46 60.98
CA PRO A 426 -6.57 19.51 62.09
C PRO A 426 -7.15 20.11 63.39
N ASN A 427 -7.99 19.36 64.10
CA ASN A 427 -8.63 19.81 65.34
C ASN A 427 -7.65 20.03 66.51
N TYR A 428 -6.55 19.28 66.54
CA TYR A 428 -5.58 19.26 67.62
C TYR A 428 -4.14 19.28 67.08
N LYS A 429 -3.22 19.83 67.87
CA LYS A 429 -1.78 19.60 67.64
C LYS A 429 -1.48 18.11 67.78
N TRP A 430 -0.58 17.57 66.95
CA TRP A 430 -0.25 16.14 66.90
C TRP A 430 0.12 15.53 68.26
N GLU A 431 0.80 16.29 69.13
CA GLU A 431 1.16 15.88 70.50
C GLU A 431 -0.05 15.54 71.39
N ASN A 432 -1.24 16.08 71.05
CA ASN A 432 -2.48 15.91 71.82
C ASN A 432 -3.44 14.90 71.18
N VAL A 433 -3.08 14.28 70.06
CA VAL A 433 -3.92 13.31 69.35
C VAL A 433 -3.87 11.96 70.06
N LYS A 434 -5.03 11.46 70.50
CA LYS A 434 -5.15 10.16 71.19
C LYS A 434 -5.81 9.07 70.35
N SER A 435 -6.51 9.45 69.29
CA SER A 435 -7.16 8.54 68.35
C SER A 435 -6.18 8.01 67.31
N LYS A 436 -6.41 6.78 66.85
CA LYS A 436 -5.70 6.18 65.72
C LYS A 436 -6.60 6.12 64.49
N LEU A 437 -6.00 5.86 63.31
CA LEU A 437 -6.74 5.78 62.05
C LEU A 437 -7.88 4.73 62.12
N ARG A 438 -7.63 3.58 62.73
CA ARG A 438 -8.65 2.54 62.93
C ARG A 438 -9.83 2.94 63.82
N ASP A 439 -9.66 3.99 64.63
CA ASP A 439 -10.66 4.45 65.59
C ASP A 439 -11.60 5.51 64.97
N ILE A 440 -11.34 5.92 63.72
CA ILE A 440 -12.09 6.96 63.01
C ILE A 440 -12.67 6.45 61.69
N ASP A 441 -13.73 7.09 61.24
CA ASP A 441 -14.38 6.81 59.97
C ASP A 441 -13.62 7.52 58.84
N THR A 442 -12.88 6.74 58.04
CA THR A 442 -12.00 7.23 56.97
C THR A 442 -12.76 7.83 55.78
N SER A 443 -14.09 7.66 55.72
CA SER A 443 -14.94 8.34 54.73
C SER A 443 -15.14 9.84 55.03
N LYS A 444 -14.84 10.28 56.26
CA LYS A 444 -14.90 11.69 56.67
C LYS A 444 -13.52 12.33 56.55
N LEU A 445 -13.49 13.67 56.40
CA LEU A 445 -12.24 14.42 56.34
C LEU A 445 -11.41 14.18 57.61
N HIS A 446 -10.22 13.62 57.43
CA HIS A 446 -9.30 13.29 58.50
C HIS A 446 -7.85 13.50 58.06
N TYR A 447 -6.98 13.57 59.05
CA TYR A 447 -5.54 13.67 58.90
C TYR A 447 -4.91 12.50 59.64
N VAL A 448 -3.99 11.81 58.99
CA VAL A 448 -3.14 10.77 59.58
C VAL A 448 -1.71 11.26 59.61
N GLN A 449 -0.98 10.97 60.69
CA GLN A 449 0.45 11.23 60.76
C GLN A 449 1.21 9.93 60.45
N PRO A 450 1.70 9.76 59.20
CA PRO A 450 2.48 8.59 58.84
C PRO A 450 3.86 8.62 59.52
N PRO A 451 4.55 7.48 59.64
CA PRO A 451 5.92 7.45 60.14
C PRO A 451 6.87 8.20 59.18
N LEU A 452 7.98 8.72 59.70
CA LEU A 452 8.88 9.60 58.94
C LEU A 452 9.44 8.97 57.65
N ASN A 453 9.57 7.65 57.61
CA ASN A 453 10.04 6.91 56.44
C ASN A 453 8.94 6.63 55.41
N HIS A 454 7.68 6.95 55.71
CA HIS A 454 6.59 6.88 54.73
C HIS A 454 6.44 8.25 54.06
N ILE A 455 6.99 8.36 52.86
CA ILE A 455 6.97 9.58 52.05
C ILE A 455 5.77 9.56 51.09
N VAL A 456 5.21 10.72 50.80
CA VAL A 456 4.01 10.87 49.96
C VAL A 456 4.32 11.85 48.84
N ILE A 457 4.36 11.35 47.61
CA ILE A 457 4.61 12.19 46.44
C ILE A 457 3.28 12.73 45.94
N ASP A 458 3.08 14.05 46.02
CA ASP A 458 1.85 14.72 45.58
C ASP A 458 2.03 15.31 44.17
N PHE A 459 1.16 14.89 43.24
CA PHE A 459 1.13 15.34 41.86
C PHE A 459 -0.04 16.29 41.62
N ASP A 460 0.30 17.54 41.34
CA ASP A 460 -0.62 18.68 41.25
C ASP A 460 -0.40 19.50 39.96
N LEU A 461 -0.10 18.81 38.86
CA LEU A 461 0.16 19.42 37.55
C LEU A 461 -1.09 20.11 36.98
N LYS A 462 -0.85 21.22 36.28
CA LYS A 462 -1.87 22.05 35.66
C LYS A 462 -1.80 21.97 34.14
N ASP A 463 -2.97 21.95 33.49
CA ASP A 463 -3.10 22.03 32.04
C ASP A 463 -2.77 23.44 31.49
N ALA A 464 -2.85 23.57 30.16
CA ALA A 464 -2.58 24.84 29.45
C ALA A 464 -3.53 25.99 29.87
N ASP A 465 -4.68 25.67 30.46
CA ASP A 465 -5.67 26.62 30.96
C ASP A 465 -5.48 26.92 32.48
N GLY A 466 -4.49 26.29 33.11
CA GLY A 466 -4.14 26.48 34.52
C GLY A 466 -4.95 25.64 35.51
N ASN A 467 -5.76 24.69 35.04
CA ASN A 467 -6.56 23.79 35.87
C ASN A 467 -5.78 22.52 36.20
N LYS A 468 -5.98 21.95 37.39
CA LYS A 468 -5.36 20.67 37.77
C LYS A 468 -5.83 19.55 36.82
N SER A 469 -4.90 18.80 36.23
CA SER A 469 -5.20 17.78 35.22
C SER A 469 -4.90 16.37 35.71
N SER A 470 -5.95 15.56 35.90
CA SER A 470 -5.83 14.15 36.29
C SER A 470 -5.07 13.32 35.27
N GLU A 471 -5.24 13.58 33.97
CA GLU A 471 -4.54 12.89 32.88
C GLU A 471 -3.03 13.15 32.91
N GLN A 472 -2.63 14.42 33.07
CA GLN A 472 -1.21 14.76 33.18
C GLN A 472 -0.58 14.20 34.46
N ASN A 473 -1.31 14.22 35.57
CA ASN A 473 -0.86 13.62 36.83
C ASN A 473 -0.70 12.10 36.69
N LEU A 474 -1.62 11.39 36.01
CA LEU A 474 -1.50 9.94 35.78
C LEU A 474 -0.24 9.60 34.96
N VAL A 475 0.03 10.37 33.90
CA VAL A 475 1.20 10.19 33.03
C VAL A 475 2.51 10.55 33.74
N ALA A 476 2.50 11.55 34.63
CA ALA A 476 3.67 11.90 35.42
C ALA A 476 3.96 10.85 36.50
N ALA A 477 2.91 10.42 37.22
CA ALA A 477 3.01 9.40 38.27
C ALA A 477 3.42 8.02 37.71
N SER A 478 3.00 7.66 36.49
CA SER A 478 3.36 6.38 35.86
C SER A 478 4.87 6.22 35.57
N LYS A 479 5.65 7.31 35.64
CA LYS A 479 7.11 7.30 35.50
C LYS A 479 7.84 6.94 36.79
N TRP A 480 7.14 6.94 37.92
CA TRP A 480 7.72 6.62 39.23
C TRP A 480 7.60 5.12 39.53
N PRO A 481 8.44 4.57 40.43
CA PRO A 481 8.37 3.15 40.80
C PRO A 481 6.95 2.76 41.26
N ALA A 482 6.47 1.59 40.84
CA ALA A 482 5.10 1.18 41.17
C ALA A 482 4.88 1.09 42.69
N THR A 483 3.80 1.72 43.17
CA THR A 483 3.40 1.70 44.57
C THR A 483 1.90 1.93 44.73
N TYR A 484 1.41 1.94 45.98
CA TYR A 484 0.03 2.35 46.27
C TYR A 484 -0.19 3.82 45.88
N ALA A 485 -1.26 4.04 45.12
CA ALA A 485 -1.61 5.33 44.55
C ALA A 485 -3.10 5.61 44.77
N GLU A 486 -3.45 6.86 45.04
CA GLU A 486 -4.84 7.28 45.22
C GLU A 486 -5.07 8.70 44.67
N PHE A 487 -6.32 9.03 44.36
CA PHE A 487 -6.69 10.39 43.98
C PHE A 487 -6.77 11.28 45.21
N SER A 488 -6.36 12.53 45.06
CA SER A 488 -6.64 13.57 46.05
C SER A 488 -8.15 13.83 46.14
N LYS A 489 -8.60 14.46 47.24
CA LYS A 489 -10.02 14.78 47.49
C LYS A 489 -10.71 15.50 46.31
N GLY A 490 -9.96 16.30 45.56
CA GLY A 490 -10.48 17.02 44.38
C GLY A 490 -10.60 16.19 43.10
N GLY A 491 -10.19 14.91 43.12
CA GLY A 491 -10.25 13.98 41.99
C GLY A 491 -9.20 14.24 40.89
N ASN A 492 -8.45 15.32 40.99
CA ASN A 492 -7.52 15.76 39.95
C ASN A 492 -6.04 15.61 40.31
N GLY A 493 -5.69 15.52 41.60
CA GLY A 493 -4.32 15.23 42.05
C GLY A 493 -4.13 13.74 42.33
N ILE A 494 -2.88 13.29 42.36
CA ILE A 494 -2.52 11.89 42.64
C ILE A 494 -1.47 11.86 43.75
N HIS A 495 -1.64 10.96 44.72
CA HIS A 495 -0.65 10.69 45.74
C HIS A 495 -0.01 9.33 45.50
N LEU A 496 1.33 9.26 45.52
CA LEU A 496 2.08 8.00 45.57
C LEU A 496 2.67 7.81 46.96
N HIS A 497 2.50 6.62 47.53
CA HIS A 497 2.95 6.32 48.89
C HIS A 497 4.16 5.39 48.86
N TYR A 498 5.31 5.80 49.38
CA TYR A 498 6.50 4.95 49.44
C TYR A 498 6.98 4.75 50.87
N ILE A 499 7.50 3.54 51.14
CA ILE A 499 8.35 3.29 52.30
C ILE A 499 9.79 3.53 51.85
N TYR A 500 10.38 4.62 52.33
CA TYR A 500 11.72 5.06 51.98
C TYR A 500 12.75 4.48 52.93
N ASP A 501 13.69 3.67 52.41
CA ASP A 501 14.74 3.04 53.21
C ASP A 501 15.89 4.00 53.58
N GLY A 502 15.91 5.20 53.00
CA GLY A 502 16.91 6.23 53.26
C GLY A 502 16.54 7.20 54.39
N ASP A 503 17.41 8.19 54.62
CA ASP A 503 17.15 9.27 55.57
C ASP A 503 16.19 10.31 54.96
N ALA A 504 14.90 10.21 55.31
CA ALA A 504 13.86 11.10 54.80
C ALA A 504 14.07 12.58 55.18
N THR A 505 14.85 12.88 56.22
CA THR A 505 15.13 14.29 56.61
C THR A 505 15.99 15.04 55.61
N ARG A 506 16.61 14.33 54.67
CA ARG A 506 17.45 14.89 53.61
C ARG A 506 16.70 15.12 52.30
N LEU A 507 15.44 14.72 52.22
CA LEU A 507 14.62 14.92 51.02
C LEU A 507 14.19 16.39 50.92
N SER A 508 14.22 16.91 49.69
CA SER A 508 13.61 18.20 49.38
C SER A 508 12.09 18.04 49.37
N SER A 509 11.35 18.97 49.97
CA SER A 509 9.88 18.98 49.94
C SER A 509 9.31 19.29 48.56
N ILE A 510 10.14 19.80 47.64
CA ILE A 510 9.78 20.08 46.26
C ILE A 510 10.71 19.27 45.36
N PHE A 511 10.14 18.41 44.53
CA PHE A 511 10.87 17.70 43.49
C PHE A 511 10.95 18.57 42.23
N GLU A 512 9.80 19.00 41.73
CA GLU A 512 9.63 19.86 40.56
C GLU A 512 8.35 20.72 40.70
N PRO A 513 8.16 21.79 39.91
CA PRO A 513 6.93 22.58 39.96
C PRO A 513 5.68 21.70 39.73
N GLY A 514 4.83 21.58 40.75
CA GLY A 514 3.64 20.74 40.73
C GLY A 514 3.87 19.27 41.15
N ILE A 515 5.05 18.93 41.67
CA ILE A 515 5.36 17.63 42.28
C ILE A 515 6.08 17.84 43.62
N GLU A 516 5.43 17.49 44.72
CA GLU A 516 5.89 17.67 46.11
C GLU A 516 6.14 16.32 46.81
N VAL A 517 6.99 16.30 47.85
CA VAL A 517 7.46 15.07 48.56
C VAL A 517 7.17 15.11 50.05
#